data_AF-A0A2L2YPL8-F1
#
_entry.id   AF-A0A2L2YPL8-F1
#
_cell.length_a   1.000
_cell.length_b   1.000
_cell.length_c   1.000
_cell.angle_alpha   90.00
_cell.angle_beta   90.00
_cell.angle_gamma   90.00
#
_symmetry.space_group_name_H-M   'P 1'
#
loop_
_entity.id
_entity.type
_entity.pdbx_description
1 polymer ?
#
loop_
_entity_poly.entity_id
_entity_poly.type
_entity_poly.pdbx_seq_one_letter_code
_entity_poly.pdbx_strand_id
1 'polypeptide(L)'
;KIIATLLQKKTIGNYQCGFRTARSTIDQIFSITSNMVKKFFEQNIKFYQLFIDLSRRMNREKLYHILNNFEIPGKLNRLVNCLY
;
A
#
# COMPACT_ATOMS: atom_id res chain seq x y z
N LYS A 1 -15.39 -12.29 1.92
CA LYS A 1 -15.15 -12.26 0.45
C LYS A 1 -15.19 -10.84 -0.11
N ILE A 2 -16.24 -10.04 0.11
CA ILE A 2 -16.41 -8.69 -0.47
C ILE A 2 -15.25 -7.70 -0.17
N ILE A 3 -14.79 -7.59 1.09
CA ILE A 3 -13.72 -6.64 1.49
C ILE A 3 -12.38 -6.97 0.82
N ALA A 4 -12.02 -8.26 0.78
CA ALA A 4 -10.80 -8.72 0.13
C ALA A 4 -10.85 -8.48 -1.38
N THR A 5 -12.02 -8.65 -2.01
CA THR A 5 -12.18 -8.44 -3.46
C THR A 5 -12.12 -6.96 -3.86
N LEU A 6 -12.64 -6.03 -3.03
CA LEU A 6 -12.54 -4.59 -3.29
C LEU A 6 -11.10 -4.06 -3.17
N LEU A 7 -10.33 -4.57 -2.21
CA LEU A 7 -8.97 -4.06 -1.91
C LEU A 7 -7.87 -4.65 -2.81
N GLN A 8 -8.04 -5.85 -3.37
CA GLN A 8 -6.89 -6.61 -3.86
C GLN A 8 -6.41 -6.31 -5.28
N LYS A 9 -7.24 -5.76 -6.18
CA LYS A 9 -6.87 -5.67 -7.62
C LYS A 9 -7.10 -4.34 -8.33
N LYS A 10 -8.04 -3.47 -7.92
CA LYS A 10 -8.33 -2.22 -8.65
C LYS A 10 -7.70 -0.96 -8.07
N THR A 11 -7.53 -0.88 -6.75
CA THR A 11 -7.12 0.38 -6.09
C THR A 11 -5.61 0.47 -5.83
N ILE A 12 -4.95 -0.68 -5.63
CA ILE A 12 -3.56 -0.75 -5.21
C ILE A 12 -2.68 -1.23 -6.37
N GLY A 13 -1.71 -0.41 -6.77
CA GLY A 13 -0.78 -0.75 -7.86
C GLY A 13 0.09 -1.98 -7.55
N ASN A 14 0.68 -2.55 -8.59
CA ASN A 14 1.53 -3.76 -8.46
C ASN A 14 2.83 -3.53 -7.68
N TYR A 15 3.19 -2.26 -7.43
CA TYR A 15 4.37 -1.88 -6.65
C TYR A 15 4.18 -2.10 -5.14
N GLN A 16 2.95 -2.04 -4.62
CA GLN A 16 2.69 -2.24 -3.20
C GLN A 16 2.83 -3.74 -2.88
N CYS A 17 3.76 -4.08 -1.99
CA CYS A 17 3.96 -5.46 -1.55
C CYS A 17 3.52 -5.67 -0.09
N GLY A 18 3.77 -4.70 0.80
CA GLY A 18 3.39 -4.80 2.22
C GLY A 18 1.89 -5.02 2.43
N PHE A 19 1.55 -5.84 3.44
CA PHE A 19 0.18 -6.17 3.85
C PHE A 19 -0.71 -6.76 2.73
N ARG A 20 -0.11 -7.38 1.71
CA ARG A 20 -0.85 -8.07 0.64
C ARG A 20 -0.62 -9.56 0.68
N THR A 21 -1.69 -10.31 0.42
CA THR A 21 -1.61 -11.76 0.22
C THR A 21 -0.72 -12.08 -0.98
N ALA A 22 0.14 -13.09 -0.85
CA ALA A 22 1.07 -13.53 -1.90
C ALA A 22 2.06 -12.45 -2.37
N ARG A 23 2.37 -11.46 -1.52
CA ARG A 23 3.49 -10.53 -1.70
C ARG A 23 4.30 -10.46 -0.41
N SER A 24 5.62 -10.47 -0.56
CA SER A 24 6.57 -10.47 0.53
C SER A 24 7.49 -9.25 0.46
N THR A 25 8.24 -9.02 1.54
CA THR A 25 9.30 -8.00 1.57
C THR A 25 10.40 -8.33 0.55
N ILE A 26 10.62 -9.61 0.25
CA ILE A 26 11.57 -10.06 -0.78
C ILE A 26 11.16 -9.54 -2.15
N ASP A 27 9.88 -9.62 -2.50
CA ASP A 27 9.36 -9.10 -3.77
C ASP A 27 9.58 -7.59 -3.91
N GLN A 28 9.43 -6.85 -2.80
CA GLN A 28 9.65 -5.41 -2.77
C GLN A 28 11.12 -5.05 -2.96
N ILE A 29 12.02 -5.73 -2.25
CA ILE A 29 13.47 -5.55 -2.39
C ILE A 29 13.89 -5.87 -3.81
N PHE A 30 13.50 -7.03 -4.34
CA PHE A 30 13.85 -7.45 -5.70
C PHE A 30 13.36 -6.45 -6.76
N SER A 31 12.15 -5.89 -6.59
CA SER A 31 11.63 -4.87 -7.50
C SER A 31 12.46 -3.59 -7.48
N ILE A 32 12.96 -3.16 -6.33
CA ILE A 32 13.79 -1.96 -6.23
C ILE A 32 15.20 -2.24 -6.77
N THR A 33 15.85 -3.29 -6.27
CA THR A 33 17.27 -3.57 -6.56
C THR A 33 17.48 -4.07 -7.99
N SER A 34 16.81 -5.15 -8.37
CA SER A 34 17.02 -5.81 -9.65
C SER A 34 16.32 -5.11 -10.80
N ASN A 35 15.08 -4.63 -10.59
CA ASN A 35 14.32 -4.04 -11.71
C ASN A 35 14.58 -2.55 -11.91
N MET A 36 14.98 -1.81 -10.87
CA MET A 36 15.29 -0.38 -10.99
C MET A 36 16.80 -0.14 -10.91
N VAL A 37 17.42 -0.28 -9.73
CA VAL A 37 18.82 0.11 -9.51
C VAL A 37 19.76 -0.51 -10.55
N LYS A 38 19.65 -1.83 -10.77
CA LYS A 38 20.51 -2.55 -11.71
C LYS A 38 20.35 -2.06 -13.16
N LYS A 39 19.12 -1.79 -13.62
CA LYS A 39 18.90 -1.31 -14.99
C LYS A 39 19.50 0.07 -15.24
N PHE A 40 19.36 0.98 -14.27
CA PHE A 40 19.95 2.31 -14.37
C PHE A 40 21.48 2.24 -14.34
N PHE A 41 22.03 1.36 -13.50
CA PHE A 41 23.47 1.08 -13.47
C PHE A 41 23.98 0.55 -14.82
N GLU A 42 23.31 -0.44 -15.41
CA GLU A 42 23.67 -1.02 -16.72
C GLU A 42 23.61 0.02 -17.86
N GLN A 43 22.75 1.02 -17.75
CA GLN A 43 22.60 2.09 -18.75
C GLN A 43 23.50 3.30 -18.47
N ASN A 44 24.35 3.27 -17.44
CA ASN A 44 25.14 4.42 -16.98
C ASN A 44 24.29 5.67 -16.68
N ILE A 45 23.05 5.48 -16.22
CA ILE A 45 22.14 6.55 -15.83
C ILE A 45 22.18 6.71 -14.31
N LYS A 46 22.27 7.94 -13.82
CA LYS A 46 22.21 8.22 -12.38
C LYS A 46 20.84 7.84 -11.82
N PHE A 47 20.83 7.03 -10.77
CA PHE A 47 19.64 6.66 -10.03
C PHE A 47 19.59 7.41 -8.69
N TYR A 48 18.45 8.05 -8.41
CA TYR A 48 18.19 8.74 -7.14
C TYR A 48 16.97 8.12 -6.47
N GLN A 49 17.09 7.79 -5.18
CA GLN A 49 16.01 7.20 -4.40
C GLN A 49 15.67 8.08 -3.19
N LEU A 50 14.38 8.36 -3.03
CA LEU A 50 13.84 9.06 -1.87
C LEU A 50 13.20 8.06 -0.91
N PHE A 51 13.68 8.01 0.33
CA PHE A 51 13.07 7.23 1.40
C PHE A 51 12.14 8.13 2.19
N ILE A 52 10.85 7.77 2.21
CA ILE A 52 9.82 8.48 2.99
C ILE A 52 9.31 7.51 4.05
N ASP A 53 9.57 7.83 5.31
CA ASP A 53 8.94 7.15 6.44
C ASP A 53 7.86 8.05 7.04
N LEU A 54 6.69 7.47 7.29
CA LEU A 54 5.53 8.20 7.80
C LEU A 54 5.46 8.01 9.32
N SER A 55 5.27 9.12 10.05
CA SER A 55 5.01 9.03 11.49
C SER A 55 3.77 8.17 11.76
N ARG A 56 3.78 7.42 12.87
CA ARG A 56 2.72 6.46 13.26
C ARG A 56 1.34 7.08 13.54
N ARG A 57 1.13 8.35 13.24
CA ARG A 57 -0.10 9.09 13.52
C ARG A 57 -1.08 8.96 12.35
N MET A 58 -2.12 8.18 12.55
CA MET A 58 -3.28 8.15 11.66
C MET A 58 -4.37 9.07 12.20
N ASN A 59 -4.88 9.97 11.36
CA ASN A 59 -6.06 10.76 11.69
C ASN A 59 -7.32 9.91 11.50
N ARG A 60 -8.07 9.69 12.58
CA ARG A 60 -9.24 8.80 12.61
C ARG A 60 -10.40 9.33 11.79
N GLU A 61 -10.70 10.62 11.88
CA GLU A 61 -11.76 11.26 11.08
C GLU A 61 -11.47 11.09 9.59
N LYS A 62 -10.23 11.32 9.16
CA LYS A 62 -9.80 11.09 7.77
C LYS A 62 -9.95 9.63 7.37
N LEU A 63 -9.63 8.68 8.24
CA LEU A 63 -9.84 7.26 7.97
C LEU A 63 -11.33 6.96 7.71
N TYR A 64 -12.24 7.50 8.53
CA TYR A 64 -13.68 7.28 8.35
C TYR A 64 -14.20 7.87 7.05
N HIS A 65 -13.76 9.09 6.69
CA HIS A 65 -14.10 9.69 5.40
C HIS A 65 -13.63 8.81 4.24
N ILE A 66 -12.41 8.26 4.33
CA ILE A 66 -11.88 7.34 3.32
C ILE A 66 -12.73 6.06 3.24
N LEU A 67 -13.06 5.43 4.37
CA LEU A 67 -13.88 4.20 4.40
C LEU A 67 -15.28 4.43 3.80
N ASN A 68 -15.90 5.58 4.06
CA ASN A 68 -17.17 5.97 3.44
C ASN A 68 -17.03 6.18 1.92
N ASN A 69 -15.94 6.82 1.47
CA ASN A 69 -15.66 7.00 0.04
C ASN A 69 -15.43 5.67 -0.70
N PHE A 70 -14.93 4.65 -0.01
CA PHE A 70 -14.82 3.27 -0.53
C PHE A 70 -16.12 2.47 -0.42
N GLU A 71 -17.23 3.12 -0.06
CA GLU A 71 -18.56 2.51 0.07
C GLU A 71 -18.56 1.31 1.03
N ILE A 72 -17.70 1.34 2.06
CA ILE A 72 -17.65 0.29 3.07
C ILE A 72 -18.96 0.32 3.87
N PRO A 73 -19.66 -0.82 4.02
CA PRO A 73 -20.93 -0.88 4.74
C PRO A 73 -20.85 -0.24 6.14
N GLY A 74 -21.83 0.59 6.49
CA GLY A 74 -21.83 1.35 7.74
C GLY A 74 -21.67 0.50 9.02
N LYS A 75 -22.14 -0.76 9.01
CA LYS A 75 -21.93 -1.71 10.11
C LYS A 75 -20.44 -2.03 10.32
N LEU A 76 -19.68 -2.22 9.24
CA LEU A 76 -18.25 -2.47 9.30
C LEU A 76 -17.48 -1.21 9.68
N ASN A 77 -17.89 -0.05 9.14
CA ASN A 77 -17.28 1.22 9.50
C ASN A 77 -17.43 1.51 11.01
N ARG A 78 -18.62 1.24 11.57
CA ARG A 78 -18.87 1.33 13.02
C ARG A 78 -18.01 0.37 13.84
N LEU A 79 -17.80 -0.86 13.37
CA LEU A 79 -16.93 -1.83 14.06
C LEU A 79 -15.47 -1.36 14.08
N VAL A 80 -14.96 -0.83 12.97
CA VAL A 80 -13.62 -0.23 12.92
C VAL A 80 -13.53 0.93 13.91
N ASN A 81 -14.59 1.74 14.03
CA ASN A 81 -14.64 2.85 14.98
C ASN A 81 -14.66 2.41 16.45
N CYS A 82 -15.23 1.25 16.76
CA CYS A 82 -15.16 0.71 18.11
C CYS A 82 -13.78 0.14 18.48
N LEU A 83 -12.96 -0.24 17.50
CA LEU A 83 -11.66 -0.88 17.73
C LEU A 83 -10.49 0.09 17.90
N TYR A 84 -10.64 1.32 17.41
CA TYR A 84 -9.62 2.36 17.50
C TYR A 84 -10.09 3.45 18.43
#